data_AF-A0A838W9X5-F1
#
_entry.id   AF-A0A838W9X5-F1
#
_cell.length_a   1.000
_cell.length_b   1.000
_cell.length_c   1.000
_cell.angle_alpha   90.00
_cell.angle_beta   90.00
_cell.angle_gamma   90.00
#
_symmetry.space_group_name_H-M   'P 1'
#
loop_
_entity.id
_entity.type
_entity.pdbx_description
1 polymer ?
#
loop_
_entity_poly.entity_id
_entity_poly.type
_entity_poly.pdbx_seq_one_letter_code
_entity_poly.pdbx_strand_id
1 'polypeptide(L)' 'DAIAIFRLNAEVFPESPGLHNSLGDAYSNAHLLNEALESYRTAVTLADAAGHPDLALYRANLERTSQQLAHPR' A
#
# COMPACT_ATOMS: atom_id res chain seq x y z
N ASP A 1 13.47 8.41 7.24
CA ASP A 1 12.63 7.19 7.21
C ASP A 1 11.62 7.34 6.07
N ALA A 2 11.51 6.36 5.18
CA ALA A 2 10.61 6.42 4.02
C ALA A 2 9.14 6.52 4.44
N ILE A 3 8.77 5.85 5.54
CA ILE A 3 7.40 5.88 6.08
C ILE A 3 7.00 7.31 6.44
N ALA A 4 7.87 8.05 7.14
CA ALA A 4 7.58 9.43 7.54
C ALA A 4 7.35 10.35 6.32
N ILE A 5 8.15 10.20 5.27
CA ILE A 5 8.02 10.99 4.04
C ILE A 5 6.70 10.65 3.33
N PHE A 6 6.39 9.36 3.17
CA PHE A 6 5.16 8.94 2.49
C PHE A 6 3.89 9.32 3.27
N ARG A 7 3.92 9.29 4.61
CA ARG A 7 2.80 9.76 5.43
C ARG A 7 2.53 11.26 5.22
N LEU A 8 3.57 12.09 5.20
CA LEU A 8 3.42 13.52 4.91
C LEU A 8 2.87 13.75 3.50
N ASN A 9 3.36 13.00 2.51
CA ASN A 9 2.84 13.09 1.16
C ASN A 9 1.37 12.66 1.08
N ALA A 10 0.93 11.71 1.92
CA ALA A 10 -0.46 11.23 1.92
C ALA A 10 -1.44 12.28 2.44
N GLU A 11 -0.96 13.26 3.22
CA GLU A 11 -1.74 14.44 3.60
C GLU A 11 -1.96 15.40 2.42
N VAL A 12 -0.99 15.48 1.51
CA VAL A 12 -1.03 16.37 0.34
C VAL A 12 -1.75 15.72 -0.85
N PHE A 13 -1.56 14.41 -1.04
CA PHE A 13 -2.11 13.65 -2.17
C PHE A 13 -2.90 12.42 -1.69
N PRO A 14 -3.98 12.62 -0.90
CA PRO A 14 -4.71 11.51 -0.28
C PRO A 14 -5.36 10.56 -1.29
N GLU A 15 -5.60 11.02 -2.52
CA GLU A 15 -6.26 10.24 -3.58
C GLU A 15 -5.28 9.57 -4.55
N SER A 16 -3.97 9.65 -4.31
CA SER A 16 -2.97 9.02 -5.19
C SER A 16 -2.83 7.52 -4.88
N PRO A 17 -3.24 6.60 -5.78
CA PRO A 17 -3.12 5.17 -5.54
C PRO A 17 -1.66 4.73 -5.41
N GLY A 18 -0.79 5.29 -6.26
CA GLY A 18 0.64 4.96 -6.26
C GLY A 18 1.32 5.37 -4.96
N LEU A 19 0.89 6.47 -4.36
CA LEU A 19 1.42 6.91 -3.07
C LEU A 19 1.09 5.93 -1.94
N HIS A 20 -0.18 5.51 -1.85
CA HIS A 20 -0.60 4.51 -0.88
C HIS A 20 0.08 3.16 -1.12
N ASN A 21 0.35 2.79 -2.38
CA ASN A 21 1.16 1.61 -2.68
C ASN A 21 2.60 1.75 -2.18
N SER A 22 3.27 2.88 -2.43
CA SER A 22 4.64 3.12 -1.94
C SER A 22 4.71 3.18 -0.42
N LEU A 23 3.68 3.69 0.25
CA LEU A 23 3.57 3.64 1.70
C LEU A 23 3.42 2.19 2.19
N GLY A 24 2.63 1.37 1.49
CA GLY A 24 2.52 -0.07 1.72
C GLY A 24 3.87 -0.79 1.58
N ASP A 25 4.64 -0.48 0.53
CA ASP A 25 5.99 -1.03 0.31
C ASP A 25 6.93 -0.66 1.48
N ALA A 26 6.87 0.59 1.93
CA ALA A 26 7.69 1.05 3.06
C ALA A 26 7.34 0.31 4.37
N TYR A 27 6.05 0.15 4.67
CA TYR A 27 5.61 -0.63 5.83
C TYR A 27 5.96 -2.12 5.72
N SER A 28 5.78 -2.72 4.53
CA SER A 28 6.09 -4.13 4.29
C SER A 28 7.57 -4.43 4.50
N ASN A 29 8.45 -3.55 4.01
CA ASN A 29 9.90 -3.65 4.22
C ASN A 29 10.30 -3.49 5.69
N ALA A 30 9.52 -2.76 6.48
CA ALA A 30 9.71 -2.61 7.93
C ALA A 30 9.05 -3.75 8.74
N HIS A 31 8.48 -4.77 8.09
CA HIS A 31 7.68 -5.85 8.71
C HIS A 31 6.45 -5.36 9.50
N LEU A 32 5.99 -4.15 9.23
CA LEU A 32 4.74 -3.57 9.75
C LEU A 32 3.58 -4.00 8.85
N LEU A 33 3.27 -5.29 8.88
CA LEU A 33 2.42 -5.92 7.86
C LEU A 33 0.95 -5.49 7.93
N ASN A 34 0.45 -5.08 9.10
CA ASN A 34 -0.91 -4.57 9.23
C ASN A 34 -1.06 -3.22 8.53
N GLU A 35 -0.12 -2.30 8.79
CA GLU A 35 -0.07 -0.97 8.18
C GLU A 35 0.18 -1.05 6.67
N ALA A 36 0.99 -2.01 6.24
CA ALA A 36 1.18 -2.31 4.83
C ALA A 36 -0.14 -2.74 4.16
N LEU A 37 -0.87 -3.66 4.80
CA LEU A 37 -2.15 -4.16 4.29
C LEU A 37 -3.19 -3.03 4.14
N GLU A 38 -3.30 -2.14 5.13
CA GLU A 38 -4.19 -0.97 5.07
C GLU A 38 -3.81 -0.02 3.92
N SER A 39 -2.52 0.24 3.75
CA SER A 39 -2.02 1.12 2.69
C SER A 39 -2.28 0.54 1.30
N TYR A 40 -1.97 -0.75 1.08
CA TYR A 40 -2.27 -1.42 -0.19
C TYR A 40 -3.77 -1.50 -0.47
N ARG A 41 -4.61 -1.73 0.54
CA ARG A 41 -6.07 -1.73 0.36
C ARG A 41 -6.59 -0.37 -0.07
N THR A 42 -6.04 0.71 0.47
CA THR A 42 -6.35 2.07 0.03
C THR A 42 -5.93 2.29 -1.42
N ALA A 43 -4.72 1.86 -1.79
CA ALA A 43 -4.24 1.92 -3.18
C ALA A 43 -5.17 1.17 -4.15
N VAL A 44 -5.57 -0.05 -3.81
CA VAL A 44 -6.52 -0.85 -4.63
C VAL A 44 -7.86 -0.13 -4.77
N THR A 45 -8.39 0.41 -3.68
CA THR A 45 -9.70 1.10 -3.69
C THR A 45 -9.68 2.31 -4.62
N LEU A 46 -8.65 3.16 -4.50
CA LEU A 46 -8.50 4.36 -5.33
C LEU A 46 -8.22 4.00 -6.80
N ALA A 47 -7.39 2.99 -7.04
CA ALA A 47 -7.09 2.52 -8.39
C ALA A 47 -8.29 1.91 -9.11
N ASP A 48 -9.10 1.12 -8.40
CA ASP A 48 -10.31 0.50 -8.94
C ASP A 48 -11.34 1.58 -9.32
N ALA A 49 -11.57 2.55 -8.43
CA ALA A 49 -12.46 3.68 -8.69
C ALA A 49 -12.01 4.54 -9.88
N ALA A 50 -10.69 4.70 -10.09
CA ALA A 50 -10.12 5.51 -11.15
C ALA A 50 -9.89 4.74 -12.48
N GLY A 51 -10.09 3.42 -12.53
CA GLY A 51 -9.70 2.60 -13.68
C GLY A 51 -8.20 2.61 -13.95
N HIS A 52 -7.38 2.72 -12.90
CA HIS A 52 -5.93 2.90 -13.00
C HIS A 52 -5.25 1.66 -13.60
N PRO A 53 -4.30 1.82 -14.55
CA PRO A 53 -3.67 0.68 -15.24
C PRO A 53 -2.91 -0.26 -14.29
N ASP A 54 -2.36 0.28 -13.21
CA ASP A 54 -1.59 -0.50 -12.23
C ASP A 54 -2.45 -1.22 -11.17
N LEU A 55 -3.78 -1.26 -11.31
CA LEU A 55 -4.66 -1.96 -10.36
C LEU A 55 -4.22 -3.42 -10.12
N ALA A 56 -3.78 -4.11 -11.17
CA ALA A 56 -3.29 -5.49 -11.05
C ALA A 56 -2.04 -5.59 -10.16
N LEU A 57 -1.12 -4.63 -10.27
CA LEU A 57 0.08 -4.55 -9.43
C LEU A 57 -0.31 -4.33 -7.96
N TYR A 58 -1.22 -3.40 -7.68
CA TYR A 58 -1.64 -3.10 -6.30
C TYR A 58 -2.35 -4.28 -5.64
N ARG A 59 -3.16 -5.03 -6.40
CA ARG A 59 -3.79 -6.27 -5.92
C ARG A 59 -2.74 -7.35 -5.60
N ALA A 60 -1.72 -7.50 -6.43
CA ALA A 60 -0.65 -8.46 -6.19
C ALA A 60 0.17 -8.13 -4.93
N ASN A 61 0.41 -6.84 -4.66
CA ASN A 61 1.06 -6.40 -3.44
C ASN A 61 0.20 -6.69 -2.19
N LEU A 62 -1.09 -6.35 -2.25
CA LEU A 62 -2.04 -6.66 -1.17
C LEU A 62 -2.08 -8.17 -0.86
N GLU A 63 -2.16 -9.01 -1.89
CA GLU A 63 -2.21 -10.46 -1.74
C GLU A 63 -0.93 -11.01 -1.09
N ARG A 64 0.25 -10.59 -1.59
CA ARG A 64 1.55 -11.02 -1.04
C ARG A 64 1.67 -10.66 0.44
N THR A 65 1.30 -9.44 0.82
CA THR A 65 1.36 -8.99 2.21
C THR A 65 0.36 -9.73 3.09
N SER A 66 -0.84 -10.03 2.60
CA SER A 66 -1.81 -10.85 3.33
C SER A 66 -1.28 -12.27 3.57
N GLN A 67 -0.59 -12.88 2.60
CA GLN A 67 0.02 -14.19 2.75
C GLN A 67 1.15 -14.18 3.78
N GLN A 68 1.98 -13.13 3.78
CA GLN A 68 3.06 -12.96 4.75
C GLN A 68 2.51 -12.77 6.17
N LEU A 69 1.42 -12.02 6.33
CA LEU A 69 0.77 -11.82 7.62
C LEU A 69 0.12 -13.11 8.16
N ALA A 70 -0.44 -13.95 7.28
CA ALA A 70 -1.02 -15.23 7.65
C ALA A 70 0.02 -16.29 8.04
N HIS A 71 1.29 -16.10 7.65
CA HIS A 71 2.40 -17.00 7.96
C HIS A 71 3.53 -16.22 8.65
N PRO A 72 3.29 -15.69 9.87
CA PRO A 72 4.32 -14.98 10.61
C PRO A 72 5.48 -15.96 10.89
N ARG A 73 6.70 -15.53 10.55
CA ARG A 73 7.93 -16.29 10.85
C ARG A 73 8.19 -16.38 12.34
#